data_AF-A0A183J3E4-F1
#
_entry.id   AF-A0A183J3E4-F1
#
_cell.length_a   1.000
_cell.length_b   1.000
_cell.length_c   1.000
_cell.angle_alpha   90.00
_cell.angle_beta   90.00
_cell.angle_gamma   90.00
#
_symmetry.space_group_name_H-M   'P 1'
#
loop_
_entity.id
_entity.type
_entity.pdbx_description
1 polymer ?
#
loop_
_entity_poly.entity_id
_entity_poly.type
_entity_poly.pdbx_seq_one_letter_code
_entity_poly.pdbx_strand_id
1 'polypeptide(L)' 'MFASKLFQHPVTAVSWSFDGRMFLAGSFNTLCLGDKLGWIHSLHKLQTSTVSSINWASNDTQVAVGFNGETPICATVVQR' A
#
# COMPACT_ATOMS: atom_id res chain seq x y z
N MET A 1 -5.74 20.92 11.73
CA MET A 1 -6.34 19.63 11.30
C MET A 1 -5.52 18.52 11.91
N PHE A 2 -6.11 17.70 12.78
CA PHE A 2 -5.45 16.48 13.28
C PHE A 2 -6.00 15.31 12.47
N ALA A 3 -5.17 14.69 11.64
CA ALA A 3 -5.50 13.40 11.05
C ALA A 3 -4.99 12.32 12.02
N SER A 4 -5.91 11.54 12.60
CA SER A 4 -5.55 10.40 13.45
C SER A 4 -5.11 9.20 12.61
N LYS A 5 -4.12 8.50 13.15
CA LYS A 5 -3.37 7.37 12.59
C LYS A 5 -4.21 6.37 11.78
N LEU A 6 -4.23 6.51 10.45
CA LEU A 6 -4.62 5.42 9.53
C LEU A 6 -3.74 4.18 9.74
N PHE A 7 -2.50 4.42 10.14
CA PHE A 7 -1.52 3.38 10.46
C PHE A 7 -1.21 3.37 11.96
N GLN A 8 -1.38 2.21 12.59
CA GLN A 8 -0.99 2.03 14.00
C GLN A 8 0.53 1.97 14.18
N HIS A 9 1.25 1.66 13.10
CA HIS A 9 2.71 1.54 13.05
C HIS A 9 3.31 2.55 12.06
N PRO A 10 4.62 2.85 12.15
CA PRO A 10 5.29 3.67 11.16
C PRO A 10 5.10 3.10 9.75
N VAL A 11 4.90 3.99 8.78
CA VAL A 11 4.91 3.61 7.36
C VAL A 11 6.33 3.23 6.99
N THR A 12 6.50 2.02 6.45
CA THR A 12 7.79 1.44 6.11
C THR A 12 8.05 1.40 4.61
N ALA A 13 6.99 1.43 3.79
CA ALA A 13 7.09 1.49 2.35
C ALA A 13 5.99 2.37 1.76
N VAL A 14 6.31 3.10 0.70
CA VAL A 14 5.35 3.86 -0.10
C VAL A 14 5.74 3.75 -1.57
N SER A 15 4.76 3.62 -2.44
CA SER A 15 4.98 3.56 -3.88
C SER A 15 3.79 4.14 -4.63
N TRP A 16 4.07 4.92 -5.67
CA TRP A 16 3.06 5.56 -6.51
C TRP A 16 2.81 4.71 -7.76
N SER A 17 1.57 4.73 -8.25
CA SER A 17 1.25 4.23 -9.59
C SER A 17 2.02 5.04 -10.64
N PHE A 18 2.27 4.42 -11.80
CA PHE A 18 2.99 5.05 -12.89
C PHE A 18 2.26 6.29 -13.42
N ASP A 19 0.93 6.25 -13.48
CA ASP A 19 0.09 7.41 -13.82
C ASP A 19 0.05 8.52 -12.73
N GLY A 20 0.63 8.27 -11.55
CA GLY A 20 0.67 9.18 -10.42
C GLY A 20 -0.71 9.51 -9.81
N ARG A 21 -1.76 8.76 -10.15
CA ARG A 21 -3.10 9.00 -9.61
C ARG A 21 -3.32 8.33 -8.27
N MET A 22 -2.65 7.22 -8.02
CA MET A 22 -2.79 6.43 -6.81
C MET A 22 -1.44 6.18 -6.14
N PHE A 23 -1.49 5.91 -4.83
CA PHE A 23 -0.35 5.48 -4.06
C PHE A 23 -0.74 4.35 -3.13
N LEU A 24 0.21 3.47 -2.87
CA LEU A 24 0.13 2.46 -1.83
C LEU A 24 1.14 2.81 -0.75
N ALA A 25 0.68 2.78 0.49
CA ALA A 25 1.52 2.92 1.67
C ALA A 25 1.33 1.69 2.57
N GLY A 26 2.43 1.12 3.05
CA GLY A 26 2.46 -0.06 3.88
C GLY A 26 3.11 0.20 5.23
N SER A 27 2.56 -0.41 6.27
CA SER A 27 3.13 -0.51 7.61
C SER A 27 3.11 -1.96 8.09
N PHE A 28 3.48 -2.20 9.35
CA PHE A 28 3.22 -3.49 9.99
C PHE A 28 1.72 -3.83 9.94
N ASN A 29 1.38 -5.00 9.37
CA ASN A 29 0.01 -5.52 9.25
C ASN A 29 -1.01 -4.61 8.54
N THR A 30 -0.60 -3.56 7.82
CA THR A 30 -1.56 -2.64 7.20
C THR A 30 -1.03 -2.11 5.88
N LEU A 31 -1.89 -2.07 4.88
CA LEU A 31 -1.64 -1.51 3.56
C LEU A 31 -2.81 -0.59 3.21
N CYS A 32 -2.54 0.66 2.83
CA CYS A 32 -3.57 1.59 2.37
C CYS A 32 -3.33 2.00 0.93
N LEU A 33 -4.40 1.99 0.14
CA LEU A 33 -4.46 2.56 -1.19
C LEU A 33 -5.11 3.94 -1.08
N GLY A 34 -4.39 4.97 -1.51
CA GLY A 34 -4.90 6.33 -1.58
C GLY A 34 -4.74 6.95 -2.96
N ASP A 35 -5.37 8.09 -3.16
CA ASP A 35 -5.21 8.90 -4.36
C ASP A 35 -4.26 10.08 -4.17
N LYS A 36 -3.87 10.72 -5.27
CA LYS A 36 -3.05 11.94 -5.25
C LYS A 36 -3.65 13.11 -4.49
N LEU A 37 -4.95 13.08 -4.20
CA LEU A 37 -5.66 14.10 -3.44
C LEU A 37 -5.61 13.82 -1.93
N GLY A 38 -5.04 12.70 -1.52
CA GLY A 38 -4.87 12.29 -0.12
C GLY A 38 -6.03 11.49 0.44
N TRP A 39 -7.03 11.12 -0.38
CA TRP A 39 -8.12 10.25 0.06
C TRP A 39 -7.66 8.80 0.07
N ILE A 40 -8.06 8.07 1.11
CA ILE A 40 -7.81 6.62 1.19
C ILE A 40 -9.03 5.90 0.64
N HIS A 41 -8.83 5.18 -0.46
CA HIS A 41 -9.87 4.40 -1.14
C HIS A 41 -10.00 2.99 -0.54
N SER A 42 -8.92 2.43 -0.02
CA SER A 42 -8.95 1.11 0.58
C SER A 42 -7.91 0.97 1.67
N LEU A 43 -8.30 0.29 2.75
CA LEU A 43 -7.42 -0.08 3.85
C LEU A 43 -7.48 -1.60 4.03
N HIS A 44 -6.36 -2.25 3.78
CA HIS A 44 -6.21 -3.69 3.91
C HIS A 44 -5.41 -4.01 5.17
N LYS A 45 -6.04 -4.70 6.12
CA LYS A 45 -5.34 -5.26 7.28
C LYS A 45 -4.80 -6.61 6.90
N LEU A 46 -3.50 -6.68 6.76
CA LEU A 46 -2.80 -7.93 6.48
C LEU A 46 -2.66 -8.70 7.80
N GLN A 47 -2.58 -10.03 7.73
CA GLN A 47 -2.17 -10.89 8.85
C GLN A 47 -0.72 -11.34 8.68
N THR A 48 0.14 -10.43 8.19
CA THR A 48 1.52 -10.71 7.78
C THR A 48 2.49 -9.76 8.47
N SER A 49 3.78 -10.02 8.31
CA SER A 49 4.86 -9.20 8.85
C SER A 49 4.92 -7.77 8.26
N THR A 50 5.95 -7.00 8.62
CA THR A 50 6.13 -5.62 8.15
C THR A 50 6.29 -5.56 6.63
N VAL A 51 5.54 -4.68 5.96
CA VAL A 51 5.75 -4.37 4.54
C VAL A 51 7.14 -3.78 4.35
N SER A 52 7.99 -4.44 3.57
CA SER A 52 9.37 -4.02 3.32
C SER A 52 9.52 -3.30 1.97
N SER A 53 8.74 -3.68 0.96
CA SER A 53 8.78 -3.06 -0.37
C SER A 53 7.42 -3.11 -1.08
N ILE A 54 7.17 -2.13 -1.93
CA ILE A 54 5.95 -2.03 -2.75
C ILE A 54 6.39 -1.64 -4.16
N ASN A 55 6.05 -2.46 -5.16
CA ASN A 55 6.35 -2.19 -6.56
C ASN A 55 5.09 -2.27 -7.41
N TRP A 56 4.73 -1.17 -8.05
CA TRP A 56 3.66 -1.13 -9.03
C TRP A 56 4.12 -1.73 -10.35
N ALA A 57 3.25 -2.52 -10.96
CA ALA A 57 3.45 -2.93 -12.34
C ALA A 57 3.20 -1.73 -13.27
N SER A 58 3.88 -1.73 -14.43
CA SER A 58 3.73 -0.67 -15.45
C SER A 58 2.34 -0.60 -16.08
N ASN A 59 1.46 -1.55 -15.76
CA ASN A 59 0.07 -1.59 -16.21
C ASN A 59 -0.90 -0.90 -15.22
N ASP A 60 -0.40 -0.27 -14.15
CA ASP A 60 -1.13 0.45 -13.10
C ASP A 60 -2.25 -0.32 -12.38
N THR A 61 -2.40 -1.62 -12.68
CA THR A 61 -3.47 -2.47 -12.16
C THR A 61 -2.96 -3.52 -11.20
N GLN A 62 -1.66 -3.82 -11.23
CA GLN A 62 -1.05 -4.82 -10.36
C GLN A 62 0.02 -4.20 -9.48
N VAL A 63 0.16 -4.74 -8.28
CA VAL A 63 1.18 -4.33 -7.33
C VAL A 63 1.75 -5.55 -6.60
N ALA A 64 3.07 -5.61 -6.50
CA ALA A 64 3.77 -6.58 -5.67
C ALA A 64 4.13 -5.95 -4.34
N VAL A 65 3.81 -6.65 -3.24
CA VAL A 65 4.13 -6.21 -1.88
C VAL A 65 5.04 -7.25 -1.24
N GLY A 66 6.25 -6.82 -0.88
CA GLY A 66 7.24 -7.60 -0.16
C GLY A 66 7.10 -7.42 1.36
N PHE A 67 7.35 -8.50 2.09
CA PHE A 67 7.27 -8.57 3.54
C PHE A 67 8.62 -8.98 4.13
N ASN A 68 8.92 -8.54 5.36
CA ASN A 68 10.17 -8.90 6.01
C ASN A 68 10.08 -10.30 6.63
N GLY A 69 10.75 -11.29 6.03
CA GLY A 69 10.82 -12.66 6.56
C GLY A 69 9.74 -13.61 6.04
N GLU A 70 8.90 -13.15 5.10
CA GLU A 70 7.85 -13.95 4.46
C GLU A 70 7.94 -13.84 2.93
N THR A 71 7.30 -14.77 2.23
CA THR A 71 7.21 -14.73 0.77
C THR A 71 6.45 -13.48 0.29
N PRO A 72 6.89 -12.79 -0.77
CA PRO A 72 6.17 -11.64 -1.32
C PRO A 72 4.78 -12.06 -1.82
N ILE A 73 3.78 -11.20 -1.62
CA ILE A 73 2.41 -11.42 -2.10
C ILE A 73 2.17 -10.49 -3.29
N CYS A 74 1.63 -11.04 -4.38
CA CYS A 74 1.14 -10.25 -5.51
C CYS A 74 -0.32 -9.89 -5.26
N ALA A 75 -0.65 -8.60 -5.30
CA ALA A 75 -2.01 -8.09 -5.19
C ALA A 75 -2.41 -7.39 -6.49
N THR A 76 -3.70 -7.47 -6.84
CA THR A 76 -4.27 -6.74 -7.97
C THR A 76 -5.15 -5.61 -7.44
N VAL A 77 -4.96 -4.41 -7.96
CA VAL A 77 -5.76 -3.23 -7.64
C VAL A 77 -6.96 -3.23 -8.59
N VAL A 78 -8.09 -3.72 -8.10
CA VAL A 78 -9.35 -3.67 -8.86
C VAL A 78 -10.02 -2.33 -8.57
N GLN A 79 -9.93 -1.40 -9.51
CA GLN A 79 -10.77 -0.19 -9.51
C GLN A 79 -12.19 -0.60 -9.89
N ARG A 80 -13.18 -0.23 -9.06
CA ARG A 80 -14.61 -0.41 -9.34
C ARG A 80 -15.26 0.94 -9.63
#